data_AF-A0A0W7TRZ3-F1
#
_entry.id   AF-A0A0W7TRZ3-F1
#
_cell.length_a   1.000
_cell.length_b   1.000
_cell.length_c   1.000
_cell.angle_alpha   90.00
_cell.angle_beta   90.00
_cell.angle_gamma   90.00
#
_symmetry.space_group_name_H-M   'P 1'
#
loop_
_entity.id
_entity.type
_entity.pdbx_description
1 polymer ?
#
loop_
_entity_poly.entity_id
_entity_poly.type
_entity_poly.pdbx_seq_one_letter_code
_entity_poly.pdbx_strand_id
1 'polypeptide(L)'
;MNPKYRCPACGAESFEVTAHVTQDWKIDCNGTFLESLNECVEVTHYPDENDIWDCANCGFSAAGCEFRNQSEEQKGDKEYEPTKKNLEITGRLICPLSVGTAAFIAENGGIRRTSNVLRMERISPDEIRFETCNTNYRLHLIRQEVTA
;
A
#
# COMPACT_ATOMS: atom_id res chain seq x y z
N MET A 1 17.78 18.18 -14.68
CA MET A 1 17.53 18.34 -13.24
C MET A 1 16.63 17.20 -12.82
N ASN A 2 16.98 16.46 -11.76
CA ASN A 2 16.11 15.40 -11.24
C ASN A 2 14.92 16.05 -10.51
N PRO A 3 13.67 15.58 -10.74
CA PRO A 3 12.52 16.06 -10.00
C PRO A 3 12.75 15.84 -8.50
N LYS A 4 12.46 16.88 -7.69
CA LYS A 4 12.47 16.77 -6.23
C LYS A 4 11.06 16.43 -5.75
N TYR A 5 10.96 15.55 -4.77
CA TYR A 5 9.70 15.12 -4.19
C TYR A 5 9.63 15.54 -2.71
N ARG A 6 8.46 15.96 -2.25
CA ARG A 6 8.15 16.31 -0.87
C ARG A 6 6.76 15.83 -0.50
N CYS A 7 6.61 15.33 0.72
CA CYS A 7 5.31 15.00 1.27
C CYS A 7 4.45 16.27 1.36
N PRO A 8 3.26 16.31 0.72
CA PRO A 8 2.39 17.48 0.80
C PRO A 8 1.80 17.71 2.20
N ALA A 9 1.77 16.67 3.04
CA ALA A 9 1.22 16.76 4.40
C ALA A 9 2.24 17.25 5.45
N CYS A 10 3.52 16.88 5.35
CA CYS A 10 4.52 17.22 6.38
C CYS A 10 5.87 17.73 5.84
N GLY A 11 6.02 17.86 4.52
CA GLY A 11 7.24 18.38 3.90
C GLY A 11 8.46 17.45 3.89
N ALA A 12 8.33 16.20 4.36
CA ALA A 12 9.41 15.21 4.38
C ALA A 12 9.84 14.77 2.97
N GLU A 13 11.09 14.32 2.85
CA GLU A 13 11.73 13.93 1.58
C GLU A 13 12.05 12.43 1.49
N SER A 14 11.49 11.62 2.39
CA SER A 14 11.65 10.16 2.42
C SER A 14 10.30 9.46 2.24
N PHE A 15 10.29 8.46 1.38
CA PHE A 15 9.08 7.74 0.96
C PHE A 15 9.33 6.24 0.93
N GLU A 16 8.32 5.46 1.30
CA GLU A 16 8.27 4.01 1.16
C GLU A 16 7.41 3.65 -0.05
N VAL A 17 7.88 2.72 -0.88
CA VAL A 17 7.17 2.29 -2.09
C VAL A 17 7.49 0.82 -2.37
N THR A 18 6.56 0.10 -3.00
CA THR A 18 6.72 -1.33 -3.32
C THR A 18 7.31 -1.51 -4.71
N ALA A 19 8.43 -2.23 -4.79
CA ALA A 19 8.99 -2.72 -6.04
C ALA A 19 8.55 -4.17 -6.30
N HIS A 20 8.46 -4.56 -7.57
CA HIS A 20 8.26 -5.97 -7.94
C HIS A 20 9.61 -6.63 -8.22
N VAL A 21 9.96 -7.64 -7.43
CA VAL A 21 11.24 -8.34 -7.51
C VAL A 21 11.04 -9.83 -7.75
N THR A 22 12.05 -10.48 -8.33
CA THR A 22 12.15 -11.95 -8.32
C THR A 22 13.00 -12.42 -7.15
N GLN A 23 12.70 -13.63 -6.68
CA GLN A 23 13.33 -14.25 -5.53
C GLN A 23 13.51 -15.74 -5.79
N ASP A 24 14.68 -16.28 -5.44
CA ASP A 24 14.93 -17.72 -5.51
C ASP A 24 14.40 -18.41 -4.26
N TRP A 25 13.67 -19.50 -4.47
CA TRP A 25 13.08 -20.30 -3.40
C TRP A 25 13.72 -21.67 -3.34
N LYS A 26 14.01 -22.12 -2.12
CA LYS A 26 14.23 -23.52 -1.83
C LYS A 26 12.89 -24.20 -1.65
N ILE A 27 12.70 -25.30 -2.36
CA ILE A 27 11.48 -26.12 -2.31
C ILE A 27 11.80 -27.53 -1.82
N ASP A 28 10.80 -28.23 -1.30
CA ASP A 28 10.90 -29.65 -0.99
C ASP A 28 10.68 -30.54 -2.23
N CYS A 29 10.72 -31.87 -2.05
CA CYS A 29 10.51 -32.82 -3.14
C CYS A 29 9.08 -32.81 -3.71
N ASN A 30 8.13 -32.14 -3.05
CA ASN A 30 6.75 -31.99 -3.50
C ASN A 30 6.51 -30.64 -4.19
N GLY A 31 7.54 -29.79 -4.32
CA GLY A 31 7.40 -28.45 -4.88
C GLY A 31 6.88 -27.40 -3.88
N THR A 32 6.87 -27.71 -2.59
CA THR A 32 6.39 -26.79 -1.54
C THR A 32 7.51 -25.84 -1.13
N PHE A 33 7.18 -24.54 -0.99
CA PHE A 33 8.09 -23.52 -0.48
C PHE A 33 8.64 -23.87 0.91
N LEU A 34 9.95 -23.78 1.09
CA LEU A 34 10.63 -23.94 2.38
C LEU A 34 11.19 -22.61 2.88
N GLU A 35 12.07 -21.98 2.09
CA GLU A 35 12.71 -20.71 2.45
C GLU A 35 13.12 -19.91 1.21
N SER A 36 13.20 -18.59 1.39
CA SER A 36 13.78 -17.69 0.40
C SER A 36 15.30 -17.72 0.52
N LEU A 37 16.00 -17.89 -0.60
CA LEU A 37 17.47 -17.96 -0.61
C LEU A 37 18.14 -16.58 -0.71
N ASN A 38 17.41 -15.61 -1.28
CA ASN A 38 17.89 -14.25 -1.52
C ASN A 38 16.79 -13.26 -1.13
N GLU A 39 17.13 -12.04 -0.73
CA GLU A 39 16.11 -10.99 -0.49
C GLU A 39 15.57 -10.42 -1.82
N CYS A 40 16.43 -10.28 -2.84
CA CYS A 40 16.07 -9.83 -4.19
C CYS A 40 17.11 -10.37 -5.17
N VAL A 41 16.66 -11.04 -6.25
CA VAL A 41 17.53 -11.47 -7.36
C VAL A 41 17.60 -10.36 -8.41
N GLU A 42 16.45 -9.92 -8.90
CA GLU A 42 16.34 -8.76 -9.80
C GLU A 42 15.03 -7.98 -9.56
N VAL A 43 15.03 -6.69 -9.91
CA VAL A 43 13.84 -5.85 -9.90
C VAL A 43 13.20 -5.92 -11.29
N THR A 44 12.06 -6.60 -11.39
CA THR A 44 11.33 -6.74 -12.66
C THR A 44 10.59 -5.45 -13.03
N HIS A 45 10.09 -4.72 -12.02
CA HIS A 45 9.44 -3.43 -12.20
C HIS A 45 9.87 -2.50 -11.07
N TYR A 46 10.56 -1.43 -11.45
CA TYR A 46 10.94 -0.37 -10.54
C TYR A 46 9.70 0.46 -10.20
N PRO A 47 9.60 0.94 -8.95
CA PRO A 47 8.56 1.89 -8.59
C PRO A 47 8.58 3.13 -9.46
N ASP A 48 7.42 3.53 -9.95
CA ASP A 48 7.20 4.76 -10.70
C ASP A 48 6.24 5.72 -9.99
N GLU A 49 5.91 6.83 -10.64
CA GLU A 49 5.12 7.91 -10.05
C GLU A 49 3.60 7.68 -10.04
N ASN A 50 3.15 6.64 -10.72
CA ASN A 50 1.77 6.16 -10.65
C ASN A 50 1.59 5.17 -9.50
N ASP A 51 2.69 4.64 -8.94
CA ASP A 51 2.64 3.83 -7.73
C ASP A 51 2.27 4.66 -6.50
N ILE A 52 1.67 3.97 -5.52
CA ILE A 52 1.37 4.57 -4.21
C ILE A 52 2.65 4.65 -3.39
N TRP A 53 3.02 5.89 -3.05
CA TRP A 53 4.12 6.20 -2.16
C TRP A 53 3.56 6.56 -0.79
N ASP A 54 4.21 6.05 0.26
CA ASP A 54 3.89 6.36 1.65
C ASP A 54 4.99 7.27 2.21
N CYS A 55 4.61 8.40 2.81
CA CYS A 55 5.56 9.25 3.52
C CYS A 55 6.11 8.50 4.74
N ALA A 56 7.42 8.30 4.78
CA ALA A 56 8.08 7.58 5.88
C ALA A 56 7.99 8.31 7.24
N ASN A 57 7.61 9.59 7.23
CA ASN A 57 7.49 10.40 8.45
C ASN A 57 6.06 10.47 9.01
N CYS A 58 5.05 10.70 8.17
CA CYS A 58 3.66 10.90 8.62
C CYS A 58 2.67 9.83 8.12
N GLY A 59 3.11 8.89 7.28
CA GLY A 59 2.27 7.86 6.70
C GLY A 59 1.27 8.37 5.66
N PHE A 60 1.35 9.64 5.24
CA PHE A 60 0.52 10.14 4.13
C PHE A 60 0.83 9.37 2.85
N SER A 61 -0.21 8.92 2.16
CA SER A 61 -0.07 8.05 0.99
C SER A 61 -0.76 8.65 -0.22
N ALA A 62 -0.09 8.67 -1.35
CA ALA A 62 -0.65 9.22 -2.59
C ALA A 62 0.13 8.66 -3.79
N ALA A 63 -0.32 8.92 -5.01
CA ALA A 63 0.49 8.60 -6.17
C ALA A 63 1.82 9.40 -6.09
N GLY A 64 2.95 8.81 -6.46
CA GLY A 64 4.26 9.47 -6.43
C GLY A 64 4.28 10.84 -7.13
N CYS A 65 3.46 11.00 -8.18
CA CYS A 65 3.30 12.28 -8.88
C CYS A 65 2.73 13.40 -8.00
N GLU A 66 1.93 13.09 -6.97
CA GLU A 66 1.38 14.05 -6.01
C GLU A 66 2.44 14.57 -5.03
N PHE A 67 3.57 13.87 -4.90
CA PHE A 67 4.70 14.31 -4.09
C PHE A 67 5.66 15.23 -4.87
N ARG A 68 5.45 15.48 -6.17
CA ARG A 68 6.36 16.36 -6.93
C ARG A 68 6.35 17.78 -6.35
N ASN A 69 7.53 18.31 -6.07
CA ASN A 69 7.69 19.68 -5.61
C ASN A 69 7.28 20.64 -6.74
N GLN A 70 6.11 21.28 -6.63
CA GLN A 70 5.74 22.36 -7.54
C GLN A 70 6.69 23.53 -7.27
N SER A 71 7.44 23.97 -8.28
CA SER A 71 8.38 25.09 -8.18
C SER A 71 7.74 26.31 -7.51
N GLU A 72 8.52 27.03 -6.69
CA GLU A 72 8.17 27.99 -5.63
C GLU A 72 7.27 29.22 -5.98
N GLU A 73 6.44 29.19 -7.02
CA GLU A 73 5.67 30.36 -7.47
C GLU A 73 4.18 30.38 -7.05
N GLN A 74 3.74 29.45 -6.19
CA GLN A 74 2.39 29.46 -5.64
C GLN A 74 2.39 29.15 -4.14
N LYS A 75 3.07 30.00 -3.36
CA LYS A 75 2.85 30.13 -1.90
C LYS A 75 1.44 30.70 -1.67
N GLY A 76 0.43 29.85 -1.79
CA GLY A 76 -0.79 29.99 -1.02
C GLY A 76 -0.65 29.04 0.16
N ASP A 77 -0.78 29.55 1.38
CA ASP A 77 -0.96 28.75 2.59
C ASP A 77 -2.24 27.93 2.43
N LYS A 78 -2.17 26.84 1.66
CA LYS A 78 -3.20 25.81 1.63
C LYS A 78 -2.79 24.82 2.69
N GLU A 79 -3.29 25.07 3.89
CA GLU A 79 -3.44 24.05 4.93
C GLU A 79 -4.08 22.83 4.25
N TYR A 80 -3.27 21.80 4.00
CA TYR A 80 -3.75 20.56 3.42
C TYR A 80 -4.57 19.87 4.50
N GLU A 81 -5.87 20.20 4.58
CA GLU A 81 -6.81 19.38 5.33
C GLU A 81 -6.95 18.05 4.58
N PRO A 82 -6.44 16.93 5.11
CA PRO A 82 -6.52 15.66 4.43
C PRO A 82 -7.98 15.23 4.45
N THR A 83 -8.72 15.49 3.37
CA THR A 83 -10.09 14.99 3.22
C THR A 83 -10.03 13.48 3.09
N LYS A 84 -10.30 12.81 4.21
CA LYS A 84 -10.25 11.36 4.31
C LYS A 84 -11.32 10.74 3.41
N LYS A 85 -10.90 9.92 2.45
CA LYS A 85 -11.79 9.30 1.47
C LYS A 85 -12.44 8.05 2.09
N ASN A 86 -13.64 7.70 1.65
CA ASN A 86 -14.29 6.43 2.01
C ASN A 86 -14.28 5.53 0.79
N LEU A 87 -13.73 4.32 0.90
CA LEU A 87 -13.60 3.38 -0.21
C LEU A 87 -14.22 2.04 0.17
N GLU A 88 -15.16 1.57 -0.65
CA GLU A 88 -15.78 0.27 -0.52
C GLU A 88 -15.15 -0.68 -1.53
N ILE A 89 -14.58 -1.79 -1.05
CA ILE A 89 -13.86 -2.77 -1.86
C ILE A 89 -14.33 -4.19 -1.55
N THR A 90 -14.17 -5.08 -2.53
CA THR A 90 -14.49 -6.49 -2.39
C THR A 90 -13.27 -7.31 -2.78
N GLY A 91 -12.83 -8.21 -1.90
CA GLY A 91 -11.61 -8.97 -2.13
C GLY A 91 -11.26 -9.94 -1.02
N ARG A 92 -10.04 -10.45 -1.06
CA ARG A 92 -9.49 -11.38 -0.06
C ARG A 92 -8.22 -10.79 0.54
N LEU A 93 -8.10 -10.86 1.86
CA LEU A 93 -6.85 -10.56 2.54
C LEU A 93 -5.78 -11.60 2.17
N ILE A 94 -4.63 -11.14 1.68
CA ILE A 94 -3.49 -12.00 1.35
C ILE A 94 -2.74 -12.40 2.62
N CYS A 95 -2.67 -11.50 3.59
CA CYS A 95 -2.10 -11.69 4.91
C CYS A 95 -3.07 -11.20 6.00
N PRO A 96 -2.92 -11.63 7.27
CA PRO A 96 -3.74 -11.10 8.37
C PRO A 96 -3.66 -9.58 8.47
N LEU A 97 -4.82 -8.92 8.53
CA LEU A 97 -4.90 -7.47 8.70
C LEU A 97 -4.46 -7.09 10.11
N SER A 98 -3.48 -6.19 10.24
CA SER A 98 -2.95 -5.74 11.54
C SER A 98 -2.72 -4.23 11.57
N VAL A 99 -3.05 -3.60 12.69
CA VAL A 99 -2.72 -2.18 12.94
C VAL A 99 -1.21 -1.99 12.92
N GLY A 100 -0.74 -0.90 12.31
CA GLY A 100 0.67 -0.56 12.13
C GLY A 100 1.32 -1.16 10.88
N THR A 101 0.60 -1.98 10.12
CA THR A 101 1.10 -2.61 8.89
C THR A 101 0.22 -2.28 7.70
N ALA A 102 0.79 -2.32 6.50
CA ALA A 102 0.05 -2.24 5.24
C ALA A 102 -0.89 -3.45 5.06
N ALA A 103 -2.11 -3.21 4.61
CA ALA A 103 -3.01 -4.29 4.17
C ALA A 103 -2.75 -4.66 2.71
N PHE A 104 -2.73 -5.96 2.42
CA PHE A 104 -2.62 -6.51 1.07
C PHE A 104 -3.93 -7.24 0.71
N ILE A 105 -4.66 -6.71 -0.27
CA ILE A 105 -5.97 -7.21 -0.69
C ILE A 105 -5.88 -7.71 -2.13
N ALA A 106 -6.26 -8.96 -2.38
CA ALA A 106 -6.50 -9.46 -3.72
C ALA A 106 -7.90 -9.02 -4.18
N GLU A 107 -7.96 -8.24 -5.25
CA GLU A 107 -9.18 -7.69 -5.87
C GLU A 107 -9.33 -8.21 -7.31
N ASN A 108 -10.48 -7.95 -7.94
CA ASN A 108 -10.68 -8.26 -9.36
C ASN A 108 -9.83 -7.30 -10.22
N GLY A 109 -8.63 -7.74 -10.59
CA GLY A 109 -7.66 -6.94 -11.34
C GLY A 109 -6.26 -6.85 -10.72
N GLY A 110 -6.01 -7.49 -9.58
CA GLY A 110 -4.66 -7.59 -9.02
C GLY A 110 -4.61 -7.50 -7.51
N ILE A 111 -3.44 -7.12 -6.99
CA ILE A 111 -3.19 -6.94 -5.57
C ILE A 111 -3.17 -5.45 -5.25
N ARG A 112 -4.03 -5.02 -4.33
CA ARG A 112 -3.99 -3.71 -3.71
C ARG A 112 -3.15 -3.76 -2.44
N ARG A 113 -2.08 -2.96 -2.41
CA ARG A 113 -1.42 -2.55 -1.16
C ARG A 113 -2.07 -1.27 -0.66
N THR A 114 -2.33 -1.20 0.64
CA THR A 114 -2.74 0.02 1.33
C THR A 114 -1.59 0.55 2.17
N SER A 115 -1.73 1.77 2.70
CA SER A 115 -0.81 2.27 3.71
C SER A 115 -1.07 1.66 5.09
N ASN A 116 -0.26 2.05 6.07
CA ASN A 116 -0.35 1.46 7.41
C ASN A 116 -1.76 1.63 7.99
N VAL A 117 -2.33 0.50 8.38
CA VAL A 117 -3.62 0.45 9.04
C VAL A 117 -3.49 1.14 10.39
N LEU A 118 -4.25 2.20 10.59
CA LEU A 118 -4.29 2.95 11.85
C LEU A 118 -5.29 2.33 12.82
N ARG A 119 -6.45 1.89 12.30
CA ARG A 119 -7.53 1.30 13.10
C ARG A 119 -8.25 0.24 12.28
N MET A 120 -8.79 -0.77 12.95
CA MET A 120 -9.63 -1.77 12.30
C MET A 120 -10.72 -2.26 13.24
N GLU A 121 -11.83 -2.67 12.64
CA GLU A 121 -12.98 -3.26 13.31
C GLU A 121 -13.53 -4.37 12.40
N ARG A 122 -13.60 -5.59 12.92
CA ARG A 122 -14.27 -6.70 12.23
C ARG A 122 -15.75 -6.62 12.55
N ILE A 123 -16.54 -6.22 11.55
CA ILE A 123 -17.99 -6.00 11.68
C ILE A 123 -18.74 -7.34 11.63
N SER A 124 -18.28 -8.24 10.75
CA SER A 124 -18.88 -9.57 10.59
C SER A 124 -17.83 -10.57 10.07
N PRO A 125 -18.19 -11.86 9.87
CA PRO A 125 -17.31 -12.81 9.19
C PRO A 125 -16.89 -12.35 7.78
N ASP A 126 -17.80 -11.64 7.09
CA ASP A 126 -17.67 -11.26 5.69
C ASP A 126 -17.43 -9.74 5.49
N GLU A 127 -17.41 -8.92 6.55
CA GLU A 127 -17.14 -7.46 6.48
C GLU A 127 -16.09 -7.02 7.53
N ILE A 128 -15.08 -6.27 7.06
CA ILE A 128 -14.10 -5.58 7.90
C ILE A 128 -14.08 -4.10 7.54
N ARG A 129 -14.06 -3.22 8.54
CA ARG A 129 -13.76 -1.80 8.37
C ARG A 129 -12.38 -1.50 8.88
N PHE A 130 -11.60 -0.74 8.13
CA PHE A 130 -10.29 -0.32 8.59
C PHE A 130 -9.92 1.05 8.06
N GLU A 131 -9.02 1.71 8.75
CA GLU A 131 -8.66 3.10 8.56
C GLU A 131 -7.16 3.17 8.25
N THR A 132 -6.77 3.91 7.23
CA THR A 132 -5.38 4.30 6.97
C THR A 132 -5.24 5.83 7.07
N CYS A 133 -4.07 6.41 6.81
CA CYS A 133 -3.86 7.85 6.97
C CYS A 133 -4.88 8.72 6.21
N ASN A 134 -5.26 8.32 4.99
CA ASN A 134 -6.12 9.14 4.12
C ASN A 134 -7.40 8.43 3.66
N THR A 135 -7.62 7.17 4.04
CA THR A 135 -8.77 6.38 3.55
C THR A 135 -9.41 5.56 4.65
N ASN A 136 -10.74 5.60 4.73
CA ASN A 136 -11.55 4.66 5.47
C ASN A 136 -12.03 3.58 4.50
N TYR A 137 -11.65 2.34 4.75
CA TYR A 137 -12.02 1.19 3.94
C TYR A 137 -13.20 0.45 4.56
N ARG A 138 -14.10 0.02 3.69
CA ARG A 138 -15.10 -1.02 3.96
C ARG A 138 -14.83 -2.18 3.03
N LEU A 139 -14.28 -3.27 3.58
CA LEU A 139 -13.86 -4.46 2.84
C LEU A 139 -14.90 -5.57 3.01
N HIS A 140 -15.50 -5.98 1.88
CA HIS A 140 -16.30 -7.19 1.75
C HIS A 140 -15.40 -8.37 1.41
N LEU A 141 -15.34 -9.36 2.31
CA LEU A 141 -14.51 -10.54 2.15
C LEU A 141 -15.18 -11.57 1.25
N ILE A 142 -14.46 -12.02 0.22
CA ILE A 142 -14.86 -13.17 -0.59
C ILE A 142 -14.32 -14.44 0.07
N ARG A 143 -15.19 -15.43 0.27
CA ARG A 143 -14.78 -16.74 0.80
C ARG A 143 -13.89 -17.45 -0.22
N GLN A 144 -12.84 -18.09 0.27
CA GLN A 144 -12.02 -18.98 -0.55
C GLN A 144 -12.90 -20.19 -0.91
N GLU A 145 -13.23 -20.36 -2.19
CA GLU A 145 -13.81 -21.63 -2.64
C GLU A 145 -12.76 -22.71 -2.41
N VAL A 146 -12.99 -23.57 -1.42
CA VAL A 146 -12.20 -24.78 -1.25
C VAL A 146 -12.68 -25.72 -2.35
N THR A 147 -12.00 -25.71 -3.49
CA THR A 147 -12.12 -26.80 -4.45
C THR A 147 -11.53 -28.04 -3.79
N ALA A 148 -12.43 -28.91 -3.31
CA ALA A 148 -12.13 -30.23 -2.76
C ALA A 148 -11.64 -31.20 -3.84
#